data_AF-I8YID8-F1
#
_entry.id   AF-I8YID8-F1
#
_cell.length_a   1.000
_cell.length_b   1.000
_cell.length_c   1.000
_cell.angle_alpha   90.00
_cell.angle_beta   90.00
_cell.angle_gamma   90.00
#
_symmetry.space_group_name_H-M   'P 1'
#
loop_
_entity.id
_entity.type
_entity.pdbx_description
1 polymer ?
#
loop_
_entity_poly.entity_id
_entity_poly.type
_entity_poly.pdbx_seq_one_letter_code
_entity_poly.pdbx_strand_id
1 'polypeptide(L)'
;MKLNFMSTRFLRILVAAGYLLMCLLAGGIMYLWHYEWKEIEALETENQRINNFRQEIHHVYGEMTGLSLLGESVLEWEDEDLEHYHIRRMAVDSMLCRFKTVYPARQIDSVRHLLESKERLLQGIVEVLDEQESLNQRIAERVPVIAARSAQEQPQKSKRKGFLGLFGKKEKPKTTATTNMLHALNSKEIAQQQAQSRRLAAQTNSLAMRNNKLNRQLQSLIGQIDRKIESDLQGREMEITAMRERSFLQIGSLTGCLFLLLVVSYIIIHRDIRRIIRYKSKTVSLIKQLYESDMQNKELISSRKKAMHTITHELRTPLTAIHGYAELIQGHDTDNISRYAESILQAAGRMIAMLNTLLDFFLTSSTCHPKIIFK
;
A
#
# COMPACT_ATOMS: atom_id res chain seq x y z
N MET A 1 -13.94 13.92 55.56
CA MET A 1 -12.90 14.47 54.66
C MET A 1 -12.05 13.40 53.95
N LYS A 2 -11.70 12.26 54.59
CA LYS A 2 -10.85 11.20 54.00
C LYS A 2 -11.44 10.51 52.73
N LEU A 3 -12.76 10.40 52.59
CA LEU A 3 -13.41 9.70 51.46
C LEU A 3 -13.29 10.44 50.11
N ASN A 4 -13.30 11.79 50.13
CA ASN A 4 -13.22 12.61 48.91
C ASN A 4 -11.79 12.67 48.33
N PHE A 5 -10.77 12.54 49.18
CA PHE A 5 -9.36 12.49 48.73
C PHE A 5 -9.03 11.15 48.05
N MET A 6 -9.58 10.04 48.58
CA MET A 6 -9.47 8.71 47.95
C MET A 6 -10.10 8.69 46.55
N SER A 7 -11.30 9.27 46.39
CA SER A 7 -11.99 9.30 45.08
C SER A 7 -11.24 10.09 44.01
N THR A 8 -10.62 11.22 44.34
CA THR A 8 -9.87 12.05 43.36
C THR A 8 -8.49 11.49 43.00
N ARG A 9 -7.83 10.79 43.93
CA ARG A 9 -6.62 10.01 43.62
C ARG A 9 -6.95 8.82 42.72
N PHE A 10 -8.00 8.07 43.05
CA PHE A 10 -8.44 6.92 42.26
C PHE A 10 -8.79 7.33 40.82
N LEU A 11 -9.43 8.48 40.65
CA LEU A 11 -9.82 9.00 39.33
C LEU A 11 -8.60 9.42 38.49
N ARG A 12 -7.60 10.06 39.10
CA ARG A 12 -6.32 10.39 38.42
C ARG A 12 -5.53 9.14 38.03
N ILE A 13 -5.54 8.11 38.88
CA ILE A 13 -4.91 6.81 38.58
C ILE A 13 -5.62 6.12 37.42
N LEU A 14 -6.96 6.15 37.37
CA LEU A 14 -7.73 5.55 36.28
C LEU A 14 -7.46 6.24 34.93
N VAL A 15 -7.43 7.57 34.93
CA VAL A 15 -7.11 8.35 33.71
C VAL A 15 -5.66 8.11 33.28
N ALA A 16 -4.71 8.11 34.21
CA ALA A 16 -3.30 7.80 33.91
C ALA A 16 -3.12 6.38 33.38
N ALA A 17 -3.83 5.39 33.94
CA ALA A 17 -3.81 4.01 33.46
C ALA A 17 -4.41 3.88 32.05
N GLY A 18 -5.47 4.64 31.74
CA GLY A 18 -6.04 4.71 30.39
C GLY A 18 -5.05 5.26 29.36
N TYR A 19 -4.37 6.36 29.67
CA TYR A 19 -3.33 6.91 28.77
C TYR A 19 -2.13 5.98 28.62
N LEU A 20 -1.70 5.33 29.70
CA LEU A 20 -0.61 4.35 29.67
C LEU A 20 -0.97 3.16 28.76
N LEU A 21 -2.20 2.65 28.85
CA LEU A 21 -2.69 1.56 28.01
C LEU A 21 -2.73 1.97 26.53
N MET A 22 -3.19 3.19 26.23
CA MET A 22 -3.19 3.71 24.86
C MET A 22 -1.76 3.86 24.29
N CYS A 23 -0.80 4.32 25.09
CA CYS A 23 0.61 4.41 24.67
C CYS A 23 1.22 3.02 24.41
N LEU A 24 0.93 2.02 25.25
CA LEU A 24 1.42 0.66 25.06
C LEU A 24 0.85 0.02 23.80
N LEU A 25 -0.45 0.24 23.53
CA LEU A 25 -1.09 -0.25 22.31
C LEU A 25 -0.55 0.46 21.07
N ALA A 26 -0.38 1.78 21.10
CA ALA A 26 0.24 2.53 20.00
C ALA A 26 1.67 2.05 19.72
N GLY A 27 2.46 1.77 20.76
CA GLY A 27 3.80 1.21 20.62
C GLY A 27 3.81 -0.21 20.03
N GLY A 28 2.88 -1.07 20.45
CA GLY A 28 2.71 -2.41 19.88
C GLY A 28 2.29 -2.37 18.41
N ILE A 29 1.41 -1.45 18.03
CA ILE A 29 1.00 -1.21 16.65
C ILE A 29 2.18 -0.73 15.81
N MET A 30 2.93 0.26 16.30
CA MET A 30 4.09 0.78 15.59
C MET A 30 5.15 -0.32 15.38
N TYR A 31 5.35 -1.19 16.37
CA TYR A 31 6.26 -2.31 16.28
C TYR A 31 5.81 -3.36 15.25
N LEU A 32 4.53 -3.76 15.28
CA LEU A 32 3.95 -4.69 14.31
C LEU A 32 3.96 -4.10 12.90
N TRP A 33 3.59 -2.83 12.74
CA TRP A 33 3.66 -2.12 11.46
C TRP A 33 5.09 -2.11 10.92
N HIS A 34 6.08 -1.82 11.76
CA HIS A 34 7.48 -1.83 11.33
C HIS A 34 7.96 -3.23 10.94
N TYR A 35 7.51 -4.27 11.64
CA TYR A 35 7.83 -5.66 11.32
C TYR A 35 7.21 -6.08 9.98
N GLU A 36 5.90 -5.87 9.80
CA GLU A 36 5.21 -6.18 8.54
C GLU A 36 5.72 -5.32 7.38
N TRP A 37 6.00 -4.04 7.61
CA TRP A 37 6.59 -3.16 6.59
C TRP A 37 7.93 -3.69 6.09
N LYS A 38 8.77 -4.17 7.01
CA LYS A 38 10.08 -4.74 6.65
C LYS A 38 9.95 -6.03 5.84
N GLU A 39 8.93 -6.84 6.12
CA GLU A 39 8.64 -8.07 5.38
C GLU A 39 8.09 -7.78 3.97
N ILE A 40 7.19 -6.79 3.86
CA ILE A 40 6.68 -6.30 2.57
C ILE A 40 7.80 -5.69 1.73
N GLU A 41 8.68 -4.88 2.33
CA GLU A 41 9.78 -4.23 1.63
C GLU A 41 10.81 -5.26 1.13
N ALA A 42 11.09 -6.32 1.90
CA ALA A 42 11.91 -7.43 1.43
C ALA A 42 11.29 -8.13 0.22
N LEU A 43 9.99 -8.41 0.25
CA LEU A 43 9.26 -9.02 -0.87
C LEU A 43 9.19 -8.10 -2.09
N GLU A 44 9.01 -6.79 -1.89
CA GLU A 44 8.94 -5.81 -2.97
C GLU A 44 10.28 -5.67 -3.69
N THR A 45 11.41 -5.73 -2.96
CA THR A 45 12.74 -5.76 -3.59
C THR A 45 12.99 -7.03 -4.39
N GLU A 46 12.51 -8.19 -3.92
CA GLU A 46 12.58 -9.43 -4.68
C GLU A 46 11.70 -9.35 -5.94
N ASN A 47 10.50 -8.79 -5.82
CA ASN A 47 9.56 -8.65 -6.93
C ASN A 47 10.06 -7.65 -7.99
N GLN A 48 10.65 -6.53 -7.58
CA GLN A 48 11.29 -5.58 -8.50
C GLN A 48 12.44 -6.22 -9.28
N ARG A 49 13.25 -7.08 -8.64
CA ARG A 49 14.30 -7.83 -9.34
C ARG A 49 13.71 -8.75 -10.42
N ILE A 50 12.60 -9.42 -10.13
CA ILE A 50 11.90 -10.31 -11.07
C ILE A 50 11.28 -9.52 -12.23
N ASN A 51 10.68 -8.36 -11.96
CA ASN A 51 10.07 -7.54 -13.00
C ASN A 51 11.11 -6.91 -13.93
N ASN A 52 12.22 -6.39 -13.39
CA ASN A 52 13.34 -5.91 -14.20
C ASN A 52 13.93 -7.05 -15.05
N PHE A 53 14.05 -8.24 -14.47
CA PHE A 53 14.49 -9.44 -15.18
C PHE A 53 13.51 -9.84 -16.31
N ARG A 54 12.19 -9.71 -16.11
CA ARG A 54 11.17 -9.92 -17.17
C ARG A 54 11.38 -8.97 -18.34
N GLN A 55 11.64 -7.70 -18.05
CA GLN A 55 11.88 -6.70 -19.10
C GLN A 55 13.15 -7.01 -19.91
N GLU A 56 14.21 -7.49 -19.25
CA GLU A 56 15.42 -7.96 -19.92
C GLU A 56 15.18 -9.21 -20.78
N ILE A 57 14.38 -10.18 -20.30
CA ILE A 57 14.02 -11.36 -21.09
C ILE A 57 13.20 -10.99 -22.33
N HIS A 58 12.22 -10.10 -22.20
CA HIS A 58 11.45 -9.63 -23.35
C HIS A 58 12.32 -8.89 -24.37
N HIS A 59 13.32 -8.14 -23.90
CA HIS A 59 14.30 -7.53 -24.79
C HIS A 59 15.13 -8.58 -25.53
N VAL A 60 15.67 -9.59 -24.84
CA VAL A 60 16.37 -10.73 -25.47
C VAL A 60 15.47 -11.46 -26.46
N TYR A 61 14.20 -11.64 -26.15
CA TYR A 61 13.23 -12.26 -27.05
C TYR A 61 13.01 -11.42 -28.32
N GLY A 62 12.89 -10.10 -28.18
CA GLY A 62 12.80 -9.17 -29.31
C GLY A 62 14.01 -9.28 -30.23
N GLU A 63 15.22 -9.24 -29.66
CA GLU A 63 16.47 -9.38 -30.41
C GLU A 63 16.60 -10.76 -31.08
N MET A 64 16.21 -11.82 -30.38
CA MET A 64 16.25 -13.19 -30.89
C MET A 64 15.24 -13.43 -32.02
N THR A 65 14.07 -12.80 -31.94
CA THR A 65 13.08 -12.77 -33.02
C THR A 65 13.60 -11.95 -34.21
N GLY A 66 14.27 -10.83 -33.95
CA GLY A 66 14.95 -10.03 -34.97
C GLY A 66 16.06 -10.80 -35.70
N LEU A 67 16.91 -11.52 -34.97
CA LEU A 67 17.90 -12.47 -35.54
C LEU A 67 17.21 -13.56 -36.37
N SER A 68 16.06 -14.04 -35.91
CA SER A 68 15.29 -15.02 -36.69
C SER A 68 14.85 -14.48 -38.03
N LEU A 69 14.34 -13.24 -38.05
CA LEU A 69 13.85 -12.54 -39.24
C LEU A 69 14.99 -12.16 -40.19
N LEU A 70 16.10 -11.63 -39.66
CA LEU A 70 17.31 -11.36 -40.44
C LEU A 70 17.78 -12.62 -41.18
N GLY A 71 17.77 -13.76 -40.49
CA GLY A 71 18.13 -15.06 -41.06
C GLY A 71 17.15 -15.61 -42.11
N GLU A 72 16.01 -14.97 -42.36
CA GLU A 72 15.12 -15.29 -43.50
C GLU A 72 15.49 -14.52 -44.77
N SER A 73 16.07 -13.32 -44.64
CA SER A 73 16.55 -12.47 -45.75
C SER A 73 17.95 -12.83 -46.25
N VAL A 74 18.47 -14.02 -45.92
CA VAL A 74 19.84 -14.47 -46.20
C VAL A 74 20.21 -14.50 -47.69
N LEU A 75 19.21 -14.57 -48.57
CA LEU A 75 19.43 -14.55 -50.03
C LEU A 75 19.89 -13.18 -50.56
N GLU A 76 19.74 -12.11 -49.78
CA GLU A 76 20.08 -10.73 -50.15
C GLU A 76 21.31 -10.19 -49.40
N TRP A 77 21.99 -11.03 -48.62
CA TRP A 77 23.06 -10.59 -47.72
C TRP A 77 24.37 -10.26 -48.44
N GLU A 78 24.96 -9.13 -48.07
CA GLU A 78 26.36 -8.81 -48.34
C GLU A 78 27.26 -9.19 -47.14
N ASP A 79 28.59 -9.13 -47.30
CA ASP A 79 29.55 -9.46 -46.23
C ASP A 79 29.34 -8.60 -44.96
N GLU A 80 28.86 -7.37 -45.11
CA GLU A 80 28.58 -6.43 -44.00
C GLU A 80 27.36 -6.89 -43.16
N ASP A 81 26.38 -7.56 -43.77
CA ASP A 81 25.19 -8.10 -43.09
C ASP A 81 25.52 -9.32 -42.23
N LEU A 82 26.49 -10.12 -42.66
CA LEU A 82 27.00 -11.26 -41.90
C LEU A 82 27.66 -10.80 -40.60
N GLU A 83 28.44 -9.72 -40.66
CA GLU A 83 29.06 -9.10 -39.49
C GLU A 83 28.01 -8.48 -38.57
N HIS A 84 26.99 -7.83 -39.13
CA HIS A 84 25.85 -7.32 -38.37
C HIS A 84 25.10 -8.42 -37.61
N TYR A 85 24.87 -9.56 -38.27
CA TYR A 85 24.25 -10.73 -37.66
C TYR A 85 25.10 -11.30 -36.52
N HIS A 86 26.42 -11.40 -36.72
CA HIS A 86 27.36 -11.87 -35.70
C HIS A 86 27.35 -10.99 -34.44
N ILE A 87 27.43 -9.67 -34.61
CA ILE A 87 27.42 -8.71 -33.50
C ILE A 87 26.13 -8.82 -32.69
N ARG A 88 24.98 -8.89 -33.36
CA ARG A 88 23.67 -9.00 -32.69
C ARG A 88 23.52 -10.34 -31.97
N ARG A 89 24.06 -11.44 -32.53
CA ARG A 89 24.12 -12.74 -31.84
C ARG A 89 24.98 -12.67 -30.57
N MET A 90 26.14 -12.00 -30.63
CA MET A 90 27.03 -11.85 -29.46
C MET A 90 26.38 -11.03 -28.34
N ALA A 91 25.57 -10.02 -28.67
CA ALA A 91 24.76 -9.29 -27.70
C ALA A 91 23.76 -10.22 -26.99
N VAL A 92 23.03 -11.05 -27.74
CA VAL A 92 22.09 -12.04 -27.18
C VAL A 92 22.82 -13.09 -26.33
N ASP A 93 23.99 -13.56 -26.76
CA ASP A 93 24.80 -14.54 -26.03
C ASP A 93 25.29 -14.01 -24.67
N SER A 94 25.71 -12.75 -24.63
CA SER A 94 26.09 -12.04 -23.41
C SER A 94 24.91 -11.91 -22.44
N MET A 95 23.73 -11.54 -22.94
CA MET A 95 22.52 -11.46 -22.12
C MET A 95 22.08 -12.85 -21.60
N LEU A 96 22.15 -13.89 -22.43
CA LEU A 96 21.89 -15.28 -22.04
C LEU A 96 22.84 -15.77 -20.94
N CYS A 97 24.12 -15.36 -20.97
CA CYS A 97 25.08 -15.68 -19.91
C CYS A 97 24.69 -15.07 -18.56
N ARG A 98 24.16 -13.84 -18.54
CA ARG A 98 23.68 -13.19 -17.31
C ARG A 98 22.53 -13.98 -16.67
N PHE A 99 21.70 -14.64 -17.48
CA PHE A 99 20.56 -15.43 -17.02
C PHE A 99 20.92 -16.82 -16.47
N LYS A 100 22.16 -17.30 -16.67
CA LYS A 100 22.63 -18.60 -16.18
C LYS A 100 22.65 -18.71 -14.65
N THR A 101 22.63 -17.58 -13.95
CA THR A 101 22.60 -17.51 -12.48
C THR A 101 21.22 -17.74 -11.88
N VAL A 102 20.15 -17.51 -12.67
CA VAL A 102 18.75 -17.56 -12.20
C VAL A 102 18.02 -18.78 -12.79
N TYR A 103 18.41 -19.25 -13.99
CA TYR A 103 17.74 -20.34 -14.70
C TYR A 103 18.60 -21.60 -14.81
N PRO A 104 17.98 -22.79 -15.05
CA PRO A 104 18.71 -24.01 -15.28
C PRO A 104 19.65 -23.86 -16.47
N ALA A 105 20.96 -23.94 -16.22
CA ALA A 105 22.02 -23.80 -17.21
C ALA A 105 21.76 -24.62 -18.49
N ARG A 106 21.13 -25.79 -18.36
CA ARG A 106 20.82 -26.71 -19.47
C ARG A 106 19.95 -26.11 -20.58
N GLN A 107 18.95 -25.28 -20.23
CA GLN A 107 18.05 -24.69 -21.23
C GLN A 107 18.73 -23.53 -21.96
N ILE A 108 19.46 -22.69 -21.22
CA ILE A 108 20.23 -21.57 -21.77
C ILE A 108 21.36 -22.08 -22.68
N ASP A 109 22.10 -23.09 -22.24
CA ASP A 109 23.18 -23.68 -23.04
C ASP A 109 22.62 -24.33 -24.33
N SER A 110 21.41 -24.88 -24.29
CA SER A 110 20.72 -25.38 -25.48
C SER A 110 20.35 -24.25 -26.46
N VAL A 111 19.87 -23.11 -25.96
CA VAL A 111 19.59 -21.93 -26.80
C VAL A 111 20.87 -21.41 -27.47
N ARG A 112 21.97 -21.31 -26.70
CA ARG A 112 23.27 -20.82 -27.20
C ARG A 112 23.81 -21.72 -28.31
N HIS A 113 23.80 -23.04 -28.11
CA HIS A 113 24.23 -23.98 -29.15
C HIS A 113 23.34 -23.96 -30.40
N LEU A 114 22.04 -23.71 -30.25
CA LEU A 114 21.13 -23.54 -31.37
C LEU A 114 21.45 -22.27 -32.17
N LEU A 115 21.70 -21.14 -31.51
CA LEU A 115 22.09 -19.88 -32.14
C LEU A 115 23.43 -19.99 -32.86
N GLU A 116 24.41 -20.63 -32.23
CA GLU A 116 25.73 -20.89 -32.83
C GLU A 116 25.63 -21.82 -34.05
N SER A 117 24.82 -22.89 -33.95
CA SER A 117 24.58 -23.78 -35.09
C SER A 117 23.85 -23.08 -36.23
N LYS A 118 22.97 -22.11 -35.92
CA LYS A 118 22.29 -21.29 -36.92
C LYS A 118 23.27 -20.36 -37.64
N GLU A 119 24.13 -19.65 -36.91
CA GLU A 119 25.15 -18.79 -37.53
C GLU A 119 26.07 -19.56 -38.48
N ARG A 120 26.60 -20.72 -38.07
CA ARG A 120 27.42 -21.56 -38.95
C ARG A 120 26.68 -22.02 -40.20
N LEU A 121 25.37 -22.29 -40.07
CA LEU A 121 24.53 -22.63 -41.21
C LEU A 121 24.40 -21.43 -42.16
N LEU A 122 24.20 -20.21 -41.64
CA LEU A 122 24.06 -19.00 -42.44
C LEU A 122 25.35 -18.62 -43.16
N GLN A 123 26.50 -18.72 -42.48
CA GLN A 123 27.83 -18.57 -43.10
C GLN A 123 28.00 -19.50 -44.30
N GLY A 124 27.62 -20.78 -44.14
CA GLY A 124 27.66 -21.74 -45.24
C GLY A 124 26.65 -21.47 -46.36
N ILE A 125 25.57 -20.72 -46.12
CA ILE A 125 24.65 -20.27 -47.18
C ILE A 125 25.30 -19.14 -47.98
N VAL A 126 25.84 -18.13 -47.29
CA VAL A 126 26.50 -16.97 -47.92
C VAL A 126 27.67 -17.41 -48.79
N GLU A 127 28.52 -18.32 -48.29
CA GLU A 127 29.67 -18.85 -49.06
C GLU A 127 29.24 -19.55 -50.36
N VAL A 128 28.14 -20.31 -50.32
CA VAL A 128 27.59 -20.98 -51.50
C VAL A 128 26.92 -20.00 -52.48
N LEU A 129 26.31 -18.91 -51.96
CA LEU A 129 25.71 -17.85 -52.79
C LEU A 129 26.78 -17.00 -53.48
N ASP A 130 27.86 -16.65 -52.79
CA ASP A 130 29.01 -15.94 -53.37
C ASP A 130 29.73 -16.79 -54.45
N GLU A 131 29.89 -18.09 -54.20
CA GLU A 131 30.39 -19.02 -55.21
C GLU A 131 29.46 -19.07 -56.44
N GLN A 132 28.14 -18.97 -56.24
CA GLN A 132 27.17 -18.91 -57.33
C GLN A 132 27.22 -17.59 -58.11
N GLU A 133 27.37 -16.45 -57.43
CA GLU A 133 27.46 -15.13 -58.07
C GLU A 133 28.74 -14.99 -58.89
N SER A 134 29.89 -15.41 -58.34
CA SER A 134 31.15 -15.43 -59.07
C SER A 134 31.14 -16.36 -60.29
N LEU A 135 30.43 -17.49 -60.22
CA LEU A 135 30.19 -18.38 -61.36
C LEU A 135 29.27 -17.71 -62.41
N ASN A 136 28.20 -17.04 -61.98
CA ASN A 136 27.29 -16.30 -62.87
C ASN A 136 28.00 -15.14 -63.58
N GLN A 137 28.88 -14.41 -62.89
CA GLN A 137 29.67 -13.33 -63.47
C GLN A 137 30.65 -13.85 -64.52
N ARG A 138 31.33 -14.99 -64.26
CA ARG A 138 32.16 -15.67 -65.27
C ARG A 138 31.36 -16.12 -66.50
N ILE A 139 30.09 -16.49 -66.33
CA ILE A 139 29.20 -16.82 -67.45
C ILE A 139 28.88 -15.54 -68.23
N ALA A 140 28.48 -14.46 -67.56
CA ALA A 140 28.14 -13.18 -68.18
C ALA A 140 29.31 -12.55 -68.95
N GLU A 141 30.56 -12.74 -68.49
CA GLU A 141 31.77 -12.27 -69.17
C GLU A 141 32.18 -13.13 -70.37
N ARG A 142 31.89 -14.44 -70.36
CA ARG A 142 32.30 -15.36 -71.44
C ARG A 142 31.29 -15.51 -72.57
N VAL A 143 30.00 -15.32 -72.29
CA VAL A 143 28.92 -15.38 -73.30
C VAL A 143 29.14 -14.35 -74.46
N PRO A 144 29.56 -13.10 -74.23
CA PRO A 144 29.85 -12.14 -75.30
C PRO A 144 31.14 -12.44 -76.07
N VAL A 145 32.17 -12.99 -75.41
CA VAL A 145 33.48 -13.25 -76.03
C VAL A 145 33.41 -14.37 -77.07
N ILE A 146 32.51 -15.33 -76.87
CA ILE A 146 32.26 -16.42 -77.83
C ILE A 146 31.38 -15.92 -78.99
N ALA A 147 30.39 -15.07 -78.71
CA ALA A 147 29.57 -14.43 -79.75
C ALA A 147 30.41 -13.47 -80.63
N ALA A 148 31.33 -12.71 -80.04
CA ALA A 148 32.24 -11.80 -80.75
C ALA A 148 33.30 -12.56 -81.56
N ARG A 149 33.87 -13.66 -81.04
CA ARG A 149 34.80 -14.50 -81.81
C ARG A 149 34.12 -15.22 -82.99
N SER A 150 32.84 -15.56 -82.87
CA SER A 150 32.07 -16.12 -83.99
C SER A 150 31.75 -15.08 -85.08
N ALA A 151 31.74 -13.79 -84.76
CA ALA A 151 31.51 -12.71 -85.73
C ALA A 151 32.78 -12.30 -86.49
N GLN A 152 33.96 -12.78 -86.08
CA GLN A 152 35.26 -12.36 -86.63
C GLN A 152 35.84 -13.32 -87.69
N GLU A 153 35.20 -14.46 -87.97
CA GLU A 153 35.51 -15.27 -89.16
C GLU A 153 34.68 -14.78 -90.35
N GLN A 154 35.28 -13.93 -91.19
CA GLN A 154 34.68 -13.49 -92.45
C GLN A 154 34.39 -14.67 -93.39
N PRO A 155 33.24 -14.68 -94.09
CA PRO A 155 33.00 -15.62 -95.18
C PRO A 155 33.86 -15.23 -96.40
N GLN A 156 34.74 -16.14 -96.83
CA GLN A 156 35.56 -15.95 -98.02
C GLN A 156 34.65 -15.96 -99.27
N LYS A 157 34.64 -14.83 -100.00
CA LYS A 157 33.85 -14.56 -101.20
C LYS A 157 34.09 -15.61 -102.30
N SER A 158 33.02 -16.24 -102.82
CA SER A 158 33.07 -16.93 -104.12
C SER A 158 32.73 -15.97 -105.26
N LYS A 159 33.67 -15.74 -106.19
CA LYS A 159 33.45 -14.99 -107.43
C LYS A 159 32.44 -15.69 -108.34
N ARG A 160 31.49 -14.91 -108.87
CA ARG A 160 30.48 -15.32 -109.85
C ARG A 160 31.03 -15.11 -111.27
N LYS A 161 31.08 -16.16 -112.09
CA LYS A 161 31.11 -16.07 -113.56
C LYS A 161 29.81 -16.72 -114.04
N GLY A 162 28.98 -15.97 -114.77
CA GLY A 162 27.67 -16.43 -115.25
C GLY A 162 27.76 -17.12 -116.61
N PHE A 163 26.80 -17.99 -116.92
CA PHE A 163 25.72 -17.76 -117.88
C PHE A 163 24.77 -18.98 -117.84
N LEU A 164 23.45 -18.71 -117.96
CA LEU A 164 22.32 -19.61 -118.25
C LEU A 164 22.40 -21.12 -117.90
N GLY A 165 21.37 -21.58 -117.19
CA GLY A 165 20.80 -22.91 -117.41
C GLY A 165 20.71 -23.78 -116.15
N LEU A 166 19.47 -24.08 -115.76
CA LEU A 166 19.04 -24.94 -114.66
C LEU A 166 19.88 -26.22 -114.43
N PHE A 167 19.99 -26.61 -113.15
CA PHE A 167 20.58 -27.84 -112.57
C PHE A 167 22.04 -27.77 -112.12
N GLY A 168 22.28 -26.93 -111.11
CA GLY A 168 23.45 -27.04 -110.23
C GLY A 168 23.22 -28.06 -109.10
N LYS A 169 23.90 -29.20 -109.20
CA LYS A 169 24.23 -30.10 -108.06
C LYS A 169 24.79 -29.25 -106.91
N LYS A 170 24.19 -29.33 -105.71
CA LYS A 170 24.80 -28.80 -104.48
C LYS A 170 25.42 -29.98 -103.73
N GLU A 171 26.73 -30.15 -103.85
CA GLU A 171 27.49 -30.97 -102.90
C GLU A 171 27.40 -30.35 -101.51
N LYS A 172 27.11 -31.20 -100.52
CA LYS A 172 27.09 -30.82 -99.11
C LYS A 172 28.48 -30.33 -98.71
N PRO A 173 28.62 -29.15 -98.07
CA PRO A 173 29.90 -28.79 -97.46
C PRO A 173 30.21 -29.81 -96.36
N LYS A 174 31.41 -30.41 -96.40
CA LYS A 174 31.97 -31.11 -95.25
C LYS A 174 32.10 -30.09 -94.12
N THR A 175 31.24 -30.19 -93.13
CA THR A 175 31.36 -29.50 -91.85
C THR A 175 32.68 -29.90 -91.22
N THR A 176 33.61 -28.96 -91.24
CA THR A 176 34.92 -28.99 -90.59
C THR A 176 34.78 -29.49 -89.15
N ALA A 177 35.52 -30.55 -88.81
CA ALA A 177 35.50 -31.19 -87.49
C ALA A 177 35.69 -30.19 -86.32
N THR A 178 36.33 -29.06 -86.57
CA THR A 178 36.57 -27.97 -85.63
C THR A 178 35.28 -27.23 -85.19
N THR A 179 34.29 -27.05 -86.06
CA THR A 179 33.03 -26.35 -85.72
C THR A 179 32.12 -27.22 -84.85
N ASN A 180 32.04 -28.52 -85.15
CA ASN A 180 31.29 -29.47 -84.32
C ASN A 180 31.97 -29.67 -82.95
N MET A 181 33.31 -29.65 -82.90
CA MET A 181 34.07 -29.76 -81.65
C MET A 181 33.90 -28.51 -80.76
N LEU A 182 33.86 -27.31 -81.32
CA LEU A 182 33.56 -26.05 -80.60
C LEU A 182 32.13 -26.01 -80.08
N HIS A 183 31.14 -26.43 -80.89
CA HIS A 183 29.75 -26.49 -80.44
C HIS A 183 29.53 -27.59 -79.38
N ALA A 184 30.23 -28.72 -79.49
CA ALA A 184 30.23 -29.79 -78.50
C ALA A 184 30.92 -29.38 -77.20
N LEU A 185 32.02 -28.63 -77.27
CA LEU A 185 32.68 -28.05 -76.09
C LEU A 185 31.79 -27.01 -75.41
N ASN A 186 31.19 -26.09 -76.17
CA ASN A 186 30.26 -25.09 -75.64
C ASN A 186 29.02 -25.72 -74.99
N SER A 187 28.40 -26.70 -75.64
CA SER A 187 27.22 -27.40 -75.08
C SER A 187 27.57 -28.29 -73.88
N LYS A 188 28.76 -28.91 -73.86
CA LYS A 188 29.23 -29.72 -72.72
C LYS A 188 29.59 -28.84 -71.52
N GLU A 189 30.25 -27.70 -71.72
CA GLU A 189 30.55 -26.75 -70.66
C GLU A 189 29.27 -26.12 -70.07
N ILE A 190 28.32 -25.71 -70.93
CA ILE A 190 27.00 -25.20 -70.50
C ILE A 190 26.22 -26.29 -69.74
N ALA A 191 26.19 -27.53 -70.23
CA ALA A 191 25.51 -28.63 -69.55
C ALA A 191 26.16 -28.99 -68.19
N GLN A 192 27.49 -28.94 -68.11
CA GLN A 192 28.25 -29.18 -66.89
C GLN A 192 27.98 -28.08 -65.85
N GLN A 193 27.95 -26.81 -66.26
CA GLN A 193 27.61 -25.69 -65.38
C GLN A 193 26.13 -25.68 -64.97
N GLN A 194 25.20 -26.09 -65.85
CA GLN A 194 23.78 -26.20 -65.52
C GLN A 194 23.48 -27.36 -64.55
N ALA A 195 24.24 -28.46 -64.64
CA ALA A 195 24.21 -29.52 -63.63
C ALA A 195 24.77 -29.07 -62.27
N GLN A 196 25.76 -28.17 -62.27
CA GLN A 196 26.33 -27.58 -61.07
C GLN A 196 25.32 -26.63 -60.39
N SER A 197 24.68 -25.72 -61.14
CA SER A 197 23.59 -24.87 -60.64
C SER A 197 22.43 -25.67 -60.03
N ARG A 198 22.02 -26.79 -60.66
CA ARG A 198 20.99 -27.68 -60.09
C ARG A 198 21.41 -28.35 -58.77
N ARG A 199 22.69 -28.70 -58.62
CA ARG A 199 23.23 -29.23 -57.36
C ARG A 199 23.23 -28.17 -56.26
N LEU A 200 23.64 -26.94 -56.59
CA LEU A 200 23.60 -25.82 -55.64
C LEU A 200 22.17 -25.52 -55.20
N ALA A 201 21.20 -25.46 -56.12
CA ALA A 201 19.79 -25.25 -55.76
C ALA A 201 19.24 -26.34 -54.81
N ALA A 202 19.65 -27.60 -55.00
CA ALA A 202 19.29 -28.68 -54.08
C ALA A 202 19.93 -28.50 -52.69
N GLN A 203 21.16 -27.99 -52.62
CA GLN A 203 21.82 -27.63 -51.36
C GLN A 203 21.09 -26.47 -50.68
N THR A 204 20.76 -25.39 -51.38
CA THR A 204 20.01 -24.25 -50.83
C THR A 204 18.67 -24.68 -50.23
N ASN A 205 17.92 -25.56 -50.91
CA ASN A 205 16.67 -26.11 -50.37
C ASN A 205 16.87 -26.94 -49.10
N SER A 206 17.94 -27.74 -49.04
CA SER A 206 18.31 -28.49 -47.84
C SER A 206 18.69 -27.56 -46.68
N LEU A 207 19.38 -26.46 -46.97
CA LEU A 207 19.77 -25.47 -45.97
C LEU A 207 18.55 -24.67 -45.46
N ALA A 208 17.62 -24.30 -46.33
CA ALA A 208 16.34 -23.67 -45.95
C ALA A 208 15.49 -24.57 -45.03
N MET A 209 15.42 -25.89 -45.31
CA MET A 209 14.75 -26.83 -44.41
C MET A 209 15.41 -26.92 -43.03
N ARG A 210 16.74 -26.88 -42.97
CA ARG A 210 17.49 -26.87 -41.69
C ARG A 210 17.24 -25.58 -40.91
N ASN A 211 17.24 -24.43 -41.57
CA ASN A 211 16.92 -23.14 -40.95
C ASN A 211 15.51 -23.16 -40.32
N ASN A 212 14.50 -23.59 -41.08
CA ASN A 212 13.12 -23.73 -40.59
C ASN A 212 13.00 -24.68 -39.39
N LYS A 213 13.75 -25.78 -39.38
CA LYS A 213 13.77 -26.72 -38.25
C LYS A 213 14.37 -26.07 -36.99
N LEU A 214 15.46 -25.33 -37.14
CA LEU A 214 16.09 -24.61 -36.03
C LEU A 214 15.15 -23.51 -35.50
N ASN A 215 14.50 -22.73 -36.36
CA ASN A 215 13.50 -21.73 -35.95
C ASN A 215 12.37 -22.33 -35.12
N ARG A 216 11.84 -23.49 -35.52
CA ARG A 216 10.79 -24.19 -34.75
C ARG A 216 11.28 -24.66 -33.38
N GLN A 217 12.52 -25.18 -33.30
CA GLN A 217 13.11 -25.60 -32.02
C GLN A 217 13.34 -24.39 -31.09
N LEU A 218 13.78 -23.27 -31.66
CA LEU A 218 13.96 -22.00 -30.97
C LEU A 218 12.65 -21.50 -30.36
N GLN A 219 11.59 -21.40 -31.17
CA GLN A 219 10.26 -20.97 -30.74
C GLN A 219 9.66 -21.88 -29.66
N SER A 220 9.85 -23.20 -29.79
CA SER A 220 9.37 -24.16 -28.78
C SER A 220 10.07 -23.97 -27.43
N LEU A 221 11.39 -23.77 -27.44
CA LEU A 221 12.16 -23.60 -26.21
C LEU A 221 11.82 -22.27 -25.52
N ILE A 222 11.62 -21.22 -26.31
CA ILE A 222 11.14 -19.92 -25.84
C ILE A 222 9.76 -20.07 -25.16
N GLY A 223 8.81 -20.74 -25.80
CA GLY A 223 7.48 -20.94 -25.22
C GLY A 223 7.48 -21.78 -23.94
N GLN A 224 8.50 -22.64 -23.72
CA GLN A 224 8.66 -23.35 -22.45
C GLN A 224 9.18 -22.44 -21.34
N ILE A 225 10.11 -21.53 -21.66
CA ILE A 225 10.64 -20.55 -20.71
C ILE A 225 9.54 -19.56 -20.31
N ASP A 226 8.77 -19.05 -21.27
CA ASP A 226 7.69 -18.08 -21.03
C ASP A 226 6.58 -18.65 -20.13
N ARG A 227 6.15 -19.89 -20.42
CA ARG A 227 5.18 -20.60 -19.55
C ARG A 227 5.71 -20.84 -18.13
N LYS A 228 7.02 -21.11 -17.99
CA LYS A 228 7.63 -21.33 -16.68
C LYS A 228 7.67 -20.04 -15.86
N ILE A 229 8.03 -18.92 -16.50
CA ILE A 229 8.00 -17.58 -15.90
C ILE A 229 6.59 -17.23 -15.44
N GLU A 230 5.59 -17.46 -16.30
CA GLU A 230 4.20 -17.16 -15.99
C GLU A 230 3.67 -18.00 -14.82
N SER A 231 4.02 -19.29 -14.76
CA SER A 231 3.61 -20.16 -13.64
C SER A 231 4.25 -19.78 -12.30
N ASP A 232 5.51 -19.31 -12.32
CA ASP A 232 6.24 -18.90 -11.12
C ASP A 232 5.69 -17.58 -10.56
N LEU A 233 5.29 -16.67 -11.47
CA LEU A 233 4.59 -15.42 -11.13
C LEU A 233 3.21 -15.68 -10.55
N GLN A 234 2.38 -16.52 -11.19
CA GLN A 234 1.04 -16.83 -10.67
C GLN A 234 1.11 -17.49 -9.28
N GLY A 235 2.08 -18.38 -9.05
CA GLY A 235 2.33 -18.99 -7.75
C GLY A 235 2.61 -17.96 -6.66
N ARG A 236 3.45 -16.97 -6.96
CA ARG A 236 3.85 -15.92 -6.02
C ARG A 236 2.81 -14.80 -5.89
N GLU A 237 2.04 -14.49 -6.93
CA GLU A 237 0.89 -13.58 -6.84
C GLU A 237 -0.21 -14.15 -5.95
N MET A 238 -0.44 -15.46 -6.01
CA MET A 238 -1.33 -16.16 -5.08
C MET A 238 -0.80 -16.13 -3.64
N GLU A 239 0.52 -16.24 -3.46
CA GLU A 239 1.16 -16.10 -2.14
C GLU A 239 1.04 -14.67 -1.60
N ILE A 240 1.27 -13.66 -2.45
CA ILE A 240 1.12 -12.24 -2.10
C ILE A 240 -0.34 -11.89 -1.77
N THR A 241 -1.32 -12.40 -2.53
CA THR A 241 -2.74 -12.17 -2.24
C THR A 241 -3.20 -12.88 -0.97
N ALA A 242 -2.71 -14.10 -0.71
CA ALA A 242 -2.98 -14.82 0.54
C ALA A 242 -2.35 -14.13 1.77
N MET A 243 -1.15 -13.56 1.61
CA MET A 243 -0.50 -12.75 2.65
C MET A 243 -1.25 -11.45 2.89
N ARG A 244 -1.73 -10.80 1.83
CA ARG A 244 -2.51 -9.55 1.90
C ARG A 244 -3.84 -9.74 2.64
N GLU A 245 -4.52 -10.86 2.48
CA GLU A 245 -5.75 -11.16 3.24
C GLU A 245 -5.49 -11.31 4.74
N ARG A 246 -4.40 -12.00 5.14
CA ARG A 246 -4.07 -12.17 6.56
C ARG A 246 -3.60 -10.88 7.21
N SER A 247 -2.76 -10.09 6.54
CA SER A 247 -2.33 -8.78 7.05
C SER A 247 -3.47 -7.77 7.06
N PHE A 248 -4.37 -7.77 6.08
CA PHE A 248 -5.51 -6.84 6.08
C PHE A 248 -6.48 -7.12 7.24
N LEU A 249 -6.72 -8.39 7.57
CA LEU A 249 -7.52 -8.76 8.73
C LEU A 249 -6.83 -8.38 10.04
N GLN A 250 -5.51 -8.56 10.16
CA GLN A 250 -4.76 -8.18 11.37
C GLN A 250 -4.68 -6.66 11.54
N ILE A 251 -4.28 -5.92 10.50
CA ILE A 251 -4.21 -4.45 10.48
C ILE A 251 -5.61 -3.84 10.67
N GLY A 252 -6.62 -4.39 10.00
CA GLY A 252 -8.01 -3.96 10.11
C GLY A 252 -8.60 -4.22 11.50
N SER A 253 -8.37 -5.41 12.07
CA SER A 253 -8.79 -5.75 13.43
C SER A 253 -8.08 -4.87 14.47
N LEU A 254 -6.80 -4.58 14.29
CA LEU A 254 -6.01 -3.76 15.20
C LEU A 254 -6.45 -2.28 15.17
N THR A 255 -6.71 -1.77 13.97
CA THR A 255 -7.29 -0.43 13.77
C THR A 255 -8.70 -0.33 14.35
N GLY A 256 -9.52 -1.37 14.16
CA GLY A 256 -10.85 -1.49 14.76
C GLY A 256 -10.80 -1.52 16.29
N CYS A 257 -9.85 -2.26 16.86
CA CYS A 257 -9.62 -2.32 18.31
C CYS A 257 -9.23 -0.94 18.88
N LEU A 258 -8.36 -0.19 18.20
CA LEU A 258 -7.98 1.17 18.58
C LEU A 258 -9.19 2.12 18.58
N PHE A 259 -10.00 2.09 17.51
CA PHE A 259 -11.21 2.89 17.42
C PHE A 259 -12.19 2.55 18.55
N LEU A 260 -12.37 1.26 18.84
CA LEU A 260 -13.23 0.79 19.93
C LEU A 260 -12.72 1.26 21.30
N LEU A 261 -11.41 1.23 21.55
CA LEU A 261 -10.82 1.74 22.80
C LEU A 261 -10.96 3.25 22.94
N LEU A 262 -10.85 4.02 21.86
CA LEU A 262 -11.14 5.45 21.85
C LEU A 262 -12.60 5.73 22.23
N VAL A 263 -13.54 4.96 21.66
CA VAL A 263 -14.98 5.09 21.99
C VAL A 263 -15.22 4.74 23.46
N VAL A 264 -14.65 3.66 23.97
CA VAL A 264 -14.77 3.26 25.39
C VAL A 264 -14.17 4.33 26.31
N SER A 265 -12.97 4.83 26.00
CA SER A 265 -12.31 5.91 26.75
C SER A 265 -13.17 7.17 26.77
N TYR A 266 -13.71 7.57 25.61
CA TYR A 266 -14.63 8.70 25.50
C TYR A 266 -15.89 8.51 26.37
N ILE A 267 -16.51 7.33 26.34
CA ILE A 267 -17.69 7.01 27.15
C ILE A 267 -17.35 7.10 28.65
N ILE A 268 -16.20 6.56 29.08
CA ILE A 268 -15.75 6.61 30.48
C ILE A 268 -15.56 8.06 30.93
N ILE A 269 -14.80 8.86 30.16
CA ILE A 269 -14.54 10.27 30.46
C ILE A 269 -15.86 11.04 30.56
N HIS A 270 -16.75 10.88 29.58
CA HIS A 270 -18.01 11.61 29.54
C HIS A 270 -18.96 11.19 30.67
N ARG A 271 -18.98 9.90 31.05
CA ARG A 271 -19.73 9.41 32.22
C ARG A 271 -19.17 9.99 33.52
N ASP A 272 -17.86 10.11 33.63
CA ASP A 272 -17.20 10.60 34.84
C ASP A 272 -17.32 12.11 35.01
N ILE A 273 -17.23 12.90 33.94
CA ILE A 273 -17.54 14.35 33.96
C ILE A 273 -18.97 14.55 34.49
N ARG A 274 -19.95 13.80 33.95
CA ARG A 274 -21.35 13.86 34.43
C ARG A 274 -21.49 13.44 35.89
N ARG A 275 -20.71 12.47 36.37
CA ARG A 275 -20.68 12.12 37.79
C ARG A 275 -20.12 13.25 38.65
N ILE A 276 -18.99 13.85 38.27
CA ILE A 276 -18.34 14.93 39.02
C ILE A 276 -19.28 16.14 39.13
N ILE A 277 -19.96 16.53 38.04
CA ILE A 277 -20.92 17.65 38.06
C ILE A 277 -22.05 17.38 39.07
N ARG A 278 -22.61 16.15 39.07
CA ARG A 278 -23.66 15.77 40.03
C ARG A 278 -23.16 15.79 41.47
N TYR A 279 -21.96 15.29 41.75
CA TYR A 279 -21.40 15.32 43.10
C TYR A 279 -21.14 16.75 43.59
N LYS A 280 -20.60 17.64 42.74
CA LYS A 280 -20.43 19.05 43.09
C LYS A 280 -21.76 19.72 43.41
N SER A 281 -22.79 19.50 42.60
CA SER A 281 -24.12 20.06 42.82
C SER A 281 -24.72 19.62 44.17
N LYS A 282 -24.61 18.33 44.52
CA LYS A 282 -25.04 17.84 45.84
C LYS A 282 -24.30 18.54 46.98
N THR A 283 -22.98 18.62 46.93
CA THR A 283 -22.19 19.29 47.98
C THR A 283 -22.58 20.76 48.13
N VAL A 284 -22.77 21.48 47.03
CA VAL A 284 -23.22 22.89 47.06
C VAL A 284 -24.61 23.00 47.69
N SER A 285 -25.54 22.10 47.36
CA SER A 285 -26.88 22.10 47.98
C SER A 285 -26.86 21.81 49.48
N LEU A 286 -26.01 20.89 49.94
CA LEU A 286 -25.86 20.58 51.37
C LEU A 286 -25.26 21.76 52.14
N ILE A 287 -24.25 22.42 51.57
CA ILE A 287 -23.66 23.62 52.18
C ILE A 287 -24.71 24.73 52.30
N LYS A 288 -25.56 24.90 51.27
CA LYS A 288 -26.66 25.86 51.30
C LYS A 288 -27.65 25.56 52.42
N GLN A 289 -28.06 24.29 52.57
CA GLN A 289 -28.98 23.88 53.65
C GLN A 289 -28.38 24.11 55.04
N LEU A 290 -27.08 23.82 55.22
CA LEU A 290 -26.41 24.06 56.49
C LEU A 290 -26.37 25.56 56.83
N TYR A 291 -26.11 26.41 55.84
CA TYR A 291 -26.10 27.86 56.01
C TYR A 291 -27.49 28.40 56.37
N GLU A 292 -28.54 27.92 55.71
CA GLU A 292 -29.93 28.30 56.03
C GLU A 292 -30.31 27.89 57.46
N SER A 293 -29.94 26.68 57.89
CA SER A 293 -30.19 26.21 59.26
C SER A 293 -29.40 26.99 60.31
N ASP A 294 -28.15 27.36 60.03
CA ASP A 294 -27.33 28.19 60.93
C ASP A 294 -27.92 29.61 61.06
N MET A 295 -28.40 30.18 59.95
CA MET A 295 -29.06 31.48 59.93
C MET A 295 -30.34 31.47 60.77
N GLN A 296 -31.20 30.47 60.57
CA GLN A 296 -32.43 30.30 61.36
C GLN A 296 -32.13 30.14 62.86
N ASN A 297 -31.09 29.39 63.20
CA ASN A 297 -30.68 29.21 64.60
C ASN A 297 -30.17 30.54 65.20
N LYS A 298 -29.37 31.31 64.47
CA LYS A 298 -28.93 32.65 64.90
C LYS A 298 -30.08 33.61 65.13
N GLU A 299 -31.07 33.63 64.23
CA GLU A 299 -32.28 34.44 64.40
C GLU A 299 -33.08 34.02 65.64
N LEU A 300 -33.25 32.71 65.86
CA LEU A 300 -33.93 32.18 67.04
C LEU A 300 -33.20 32.55 68.34
N ILE A 301 -31.87 32.40 68.39
CA ILE A 301 -31.05 32.79 69.54
C ILE A 301 -31.17 34.29 69.81
N SER A 302 -31.14 35.12 68.76
CA SER A 302 -31.29 36.57 68.88
C SER A 302 -32.67 36.94 69.44
N SER A 303 -33.74 36.32 68.93
CA SER A 303 -35.11 36.50 69.41
C SER A 303 -35.24 36.10 70.88
N ARG A 304 -34.70 34.93 71.26
CA ARG A 304 -34.66 34.46 72.66
C ARG A 304 -33.91 35.46 73.57
N LYS A 305 -32.75 35.94 73.13
CA LYS A 305 -31.96 36.92 73.88
C LYS A 305 -32.73 38.22 74.09
N LYS A 306 -33.43 38.72 73.05
CA LYS A 306 -34.23 39.94 73.12
C LYS A 306 -35.42 39.77 74.08
N ALA A 307 -36.18 38.67 73.97
CA ALA A 307 -37.28 38.38 74.88
C ALA A 307 -36.81 38.30 76.35
N MET A 308 -35.73 37.56 76.61
CA MET A 308 -35.17 37.42 77.96
C MET A 308 -34.67 38.76 78.54
N HIS A 309 -34.07 39.61 77.70
CA HIS A 309 -33.66 40.97 78.10
C HIS A 309 -34.87 41.84 78.44
N THR A 310 -35.91 41.86 77.58
CA THR A 310 -37.13 42.63 77.83
C THR A 310 -37.81 42.19 79.12
N ILE A 311 -37.92 40.88 79.38
CA ILE A 311 -38.58 40.38 80.59
C ILE A 311 -37.76 40.70 81.84
N THR A 312 -36.45 40.54 81.80
CA THR A 312 -35.58 40.95 82.93
C THR A 312 -35.76 42.44 83.26
N HIS A 313 -35.91 43.28 82.23
CA HIS A 313 -36.17 44.71 82.42
C HIS A 313 -37.55 44.96 83.05
N GLU A 314 -38.60 44.33 82.52
CA GLU A 314 -39.97 44.49 83.01
C GLU A 314 -40.16 43.93 84.43
N LEU A 315 -39.45 42.86 84.81
CA LEU A 315 -39.49 42.30 86.17
C LEU A 315 -38.78 43.18 87.21
N ARG A 316 -37.84 44.04 86.80
CA ARG A 316 -37.16 44.96 87.72
C ARG A 316 -38.13 45.96 88.33
N THR A 317 -39.07 46.48 87.54
CA THR A 317 -40.05 47.49 87.98
C THR A 317 -40.96 47.03 89.13
N PRO A 318 -41.69 45.90 89.03
CA PRO A 318 -42.50 45.39 90.14
C PRO A 318 -41.64 44.92 91.32
N LEU A 319 -40.44 44.38 91.07
CA LEU A 319 -39.54 43.99 92.16
C LEU A 319 -39.09 45.21 92.99
N THR A 320 -38.71 46.30 92.33
CA THR A 320 -38.39 47.58 93.02
C THR A 320 -39.61 48.13 93.76
N ALA A 321 -40.82 48.03 93.18
CA ALA A 321 -42.04 48.47 93.86
C ALA A 321 -42.33 47.64 95.11
N ILE A 322 -42.23 46.31 95.04
CA ILE A 322 -42.41 45.42 96.19
C ILE A 322 -41.38 45.74 97.28
N HIS A 323 -40.12 45.91 96.89
CA HIS A 323 -39.05 46.25 97.82
C HIS A 323 -39.31 47.58 98.51
N GLY A 324 -39.64 48.64 97.76
CA GLY A 324 -39.94 49.96 98.32
C GLY A 324 -41.17 49.95 99.24
N TYR A 325 -42.25 49.25 98.88
CA TYR A 325 -43.42 49.12 99.76
C TYR A 325 -43.12 48.27 101.00
N ALA A 326 -42.27 47.25 100.90
CA ALA A 326 -41.84 46.45 102.04
C ALA A 326 -40.97 47.26 103.01
N GLU A 327 -40.09 48.12 102.50
CA GLU A 327 -39.31 49.07 103.33
C GLU A 327 -40.22 50.05 104.07
N LEU A 328 -41.25 50.60 103.40
CA LEU A 328 -42.22 51.50 104.03
C LEU A 328 -43.02 50.81 105.16
N ILE A 329 -43.38 49.53 104.98
CA ILE A 329 -44.03 48.75 106.04
C ILE A 329 -43.10 48.52 107.25
N GLN A 330 -41.80 48.29 107.01
CA GLN A 330 -40.83 48.17 108.11
C GLN A 330 -40.59 49.50 108.84
N GLY A 331 -40.75 50.64 108.17
CA GLY A 331 -40.52 52.00 108.69
C GLY A 331 -41.54 52.53 109.71
N HIS A 332 -42.48 51.70 110.19
CA HIS A 332 -43.46 52.02 111.25
C HIS A 332 -44.56 53.03 110.86
N ASP A 333 -44.96 53.12 109.58
CA ASP A 333 -46.17 53.84 109.14
C ASP A 333 -47.41 52.94 109.24
N THR A 334 -48.07 52.91 110.41
CA THR A 334 -49.16 51.97 110.71
C THR A 334 -50.49 52.26 110.00
N ASP A 335 -50.70 53.47 109.50
CA ASP A 335 -51.99 53.87 108.90
C ASP A 335 -52.17 53.39 107.45
N ASN A 336 -51.06 53.07 106.75
CA ASN A 336 -51.09 52.73 105.32
C ASN A 336 -50.67 51.28 104.99
N ILE A 337 -50.42 50.44 106.00
CA ILE A 337 -49.93 49.06 105.83
C ILE A 337 -50.80 48.25 104.86
N SER A 338 -52.14 48.31 105.00
CA SER A 338 -53.07 47.57 104.12
C SER A 338 -52.94 47.98 102.65
N ARG A 339 -52.71 49.27 102.37
CA ARG A 339 -52.55 49.80 101.00
C ARG A 339 -51.21 49.39 100.39
N TYR A 340 -50.15 49.39 101.20
CA TYR A 340 -48.83 48.91 100.78
C TYR A 340 -48.85 47.40 100.52
N ALA A 341 -49.52 46.61 101.37
CA ALA A 341 -49.69 45.17 101.18
C ALA A 341 -50.47 44.84 99.89
N GLU A 342 -51.55 45.59 99.60
CA GLU A 342 -52.30 45.45 98.35
C GLU A 342 -51.44 45.80 97.12
N SER A 343 -50.62 46.85 97.21
CA SER A 343 -49.70 47.24 96.13
C SER A 343 -48.61 46.20 95.87
N ILE A 344 -48.09 45.56 96.93
CA ILE A 344 -47.16 44.42 96.83
C ILE A 344 -47.84 43.24 96.13
N LEU A 345 -49.07 42.90 96.53
CA LEU A 345 -49.82 41.80 95.92
C LEU A 345 -50.09 42.06 94.44
N GLN A 346 -50.44 43.30 94.08
CA GLN A 346 -50.66 43.70 92.70
C GLN A 346 -49.37 43.63 91.86
N ALA A 347 -48.24 44.08 92.40
CA ALA A 347 -46.93 44.00 91.74
C ALA A 347 -46.47 42.54 91.58
N ALA A 348 -46.69 41.67 92.57
CA ALA A 348 -46.41 40.25 92.49
C ALA A 348 -47.31 39.55 91.45
N GLY A 349 -48.60 39.90 91.39
CA GLY A 349 -49.51 39.41 90.36
C GLY A 349 -49.07 39.77 88.94
N ARG A 350 -48.58 41.01 88.73
CA ARG A 350 -48.01 41.43 87.43
C ARG A 350 -46.77 40.63 87.05
N MET A 351 -45.87 40.31 88.00
CA MET A 351 -44.70 39.45 87.72
C MET A 351 -45.10 38.03 87.31
N ILE A 352 -46.08 37.44 88.01
CA ILE A 352 -46.58 36.10 87.68
C ILE A 352 -47.14 36.08 86.26
N ALA A 353 -47.92 37.10 85.87
CA ALA A 353 -48.43 37.21 84.51
C ALA A 353 -47.31 37.31 83.45
N MET A 354 -46.26 38.11 83.69
CA MET A 354 -45.12 38.21 82.77
C MET A 354 -44.32 36.90 82.65
N LEU A 355 -44.12 36.19 83.76
CA LEU A 355 -43.41 34.91 83.76
C LEU A 355 -44.21 33.84 83.02
N ASN A 356 -45.54 33.82 83.16
CA ASN A 356 -46.41 32.94 82.39
C ASN A 356 -46.34 33.24 80.88
N THR A 357 -46.31 34.51 80.47
CA THR A 357 -46.12 34.91 79.07
C THR A 357 -44.78 34.44 78.50
N LEU A 358 -43.70 34.47 79.29
CA LEU A 358 -42.40 33.93 78.87
C LEU A 358 -42.44 32.40 78.68
N LEU A 359 -43.08 31.71 79.62
CA LEU A 359 -43.19 30.27 79.60
C LEU A 359 -44.00 29.81 78.37
N ASP A 360 -45.06 30.53 78.04
CA ASP A 360 -45.88 30.30 76.85
C ASP A 360 -45.10 30.54 75.54
N PHE A 361 -44.26 31.59 75.51
CA PHE A 361 -43.35 31.83 74.38
C PHE A 361 -42.35 30.68 74.16
N PHE A 362 -41.78 30.13 75.23
CA PHE A 362 -40.87 28.98 75.13
C PHE A 362 -41.58 27.68 74.75
N LEU A 363 -42.79 27.45 75.25
CA LEU A 363 -43.59 26.26 74.88
C LEU A 363 -44.02 26.31 73.41
N THR A 364 -44.56 27.45 72.97
CA THR A 364 -45.02 27.64 71.58
C THR A 364 -43.86 27.56 70.58
N SER A 365 -42.68 28.10 70.93
CA SER A 365 -41.49 27.99 70.09
C SER A 365 -40.88 26.58 70.07
N SER A 366 -41.11 25.75 71.10
CA SER A 366 -40.65 24.36 71.15
C SER A 366 -41.53 23.42 70.32
N THR A 367 -42.84 23.70 70.21
CA THR A 367 -43.77 22.93 69.37
C THR A 367 -43.63 23.22 67.87
N CYS A 368 -42.87 24.25 67.49
CA CYS A 368 -42.60 24.61 66.09
C CYS A 368 -41.28 24.01 65.56
N HIS A 369 -40.79 22.91 66.14
CA HIS A 369 -39.80 22.05 65.50
C HIS A 369 -40.53 21.02 64.63
N PRO A 370 -40.49 21.10 63.28
CA PRO A 370 -40.90 19.96 62.48
C PRO A 370 -39.98 18.79 62.82
N LYS A 371 -40.59 17.65 63.19
CA LYS A 371 -39.92 16.35 63.28
C LYS A 371 -38.97 16.22 62.10
N ILE A 372 -37.68 16.24 62.37
CA ILE A 372 -36.65 15.76 61.45
C ILE A 372 -36.89 14.25 61.34
N ILE A 373 -37.72 13.86 60.37
CA ILE A 373 -37.88 12.47 59.97
C ILE A 373 -36.61 12.12 59.21
N PHE A 374 -35.66 11.47 59.90
CA PHE A 374 -34.65 10.66 59.23
C PHE A 374 -35.37 9.53 58.49
N LYS A 375 -35.20 9.45 57.18
CA LYS A 375 -35.55 8.29 56.36
C LYS A 375 -34.32 7.78 55.66
#